data_AF-A0A3B7RVB7-F1
#
_entry.id   AF-A0A3B7RVB7-F1
#
_cell.length_a   1.000
_cell.length_b   1.000
_cell.length_c   1.000
_cell.angle_alpha   90.00
_cell.angle_beta   90.00
_cell.angle_gamma   90.00
#
_symmetry.space_group_name_H-M   'P 1'
#
loop_
_entity.id
_entity.type
_entity.pdbx_description
1 polymer ?
#
loop_
_entity_poly.entity_id
_entity_poly.type
_entity_poly.pdbx_seq_one_letter_code
_entity_poly.pdbx_strand_id
1 'polypeptide(L)'
;MLDFYLLEDDALRPSPARLAELPKAGQLSADDFTDLQNQRIIEKRLDHWQDFRWSNGIVNMKLQLLLHRYPQLTPATPLADTPEQRLFLLLLNASAANTGLLAIGHDDHST
;
A
#
# COMPACT_ATOMS: atom_id res chain seq x y z
N MET A 1 1.99 12.73 0.95
CA MET A 1 1.24 11.49 1.33
C MET A 1 1.49 10.42 0.28
N LEU A 2 1.41 9.13 0.64
CA LEU A 2 1.51 8.04 -0.34
C LEU A 2 0.14 7.37 -0.48
N ASP A 3 -0.52 7.61 -1.62
CA ASP A 3 -1.84 7.08 -1.90
C ASP A 3 -1.76 5.74 -2.62
N PHE A 4 -2.62 4.80 -2.23
CA PHE A 4 -2.68 3.47 -2.81
C PHE A 4 -3.99 3.25 -3.57
N TYR A 5 -3.88 2.67 -4.75
CA TYR A 5 -4.99 2.36 -5.65
C TYR A 5 -4.94 0.90 -6.07
N LEU A 6 -6.11 0.29 -6.29
CA LEU A 6 -6.22 -1.05 -6.86
C LEU A 6 -5.88 -0.99 -8.35
N LEU A 7 -4.99 -1.87 -8.82
CA LEU A 7 -4.57 -1.93 -10.23
C LEU A 7 -4.19 -3.37 -10.66
N GLU A 8 -4.98 -3.94 -11.58
CA GLU A 8 -4.77 -5.28 -12.16
C GLU A 8 -3.39 -5.45 -12.78
N ASP A 9 -2.71 -6.57 -12.52
CA ASP A 9 -1.30 -6.84 -12.88
C ASP A 9 -0.95 -6.52 -14.35
N ASP A 10 -1.87 -6.76 -15.27
CA ASP A 10 -1.73 -6.52 -16.71
C ASP A 10 -2.13 -5.12 -17.17
N ALA A 11 -2.77 -4.33 -16.30
CA ALA A 11 -3.16 -2.97 -16.62
C ALA A 11 -1.94 -2.07 -16.85
N LEU A 12 -2.06 -1.22 -17.85
CA LEU A 12 -1.10 -0.15 -18.12
C LEU A 12 -1.12 0.86 -16.97
N ARG A 13 0.02 1.51 -16.75
CA ARG A 13 0.10 2.62 -15.80
C ARG A 13 -0.90 3.71 -16.22
N PRO A 14 -1.82 4.13 -15.34
CA PRO A 14 -2.80 5.15 -15.68
C PRO A 14 -2.10 6.48 -15.96
N SER A 15 -2.65 7.27 -16.89
CA SER A 15 -2.32 8.69 -16.98
C SER A 15 -2.86 9.42 -15.74
N PRO A 16 -2.29 10.57 -15.33
CA PRO A 16 -2.76 11.33 -14.17
C PRO A 16 -4.26 11.60 -14.16
N ALA A 17 -4.87 11.91 -15.32
CA ALA A 17 -6.30 12.13 -15.47
C ALA A 17 -7.18 10.91 -15.12
N ARG A 18 -6.66 9.69 -15.30
CA ARG A 18 -7.39 8.44 -15.03
C ARG A 18 -7.08 7.87 -13.65
N LEU A 19 -6.09 8.43 -12.94
CA LEU A 19 -5.78 8.03 -11.57
C LEU A 19 -7.00 8.24 -10.64
N ALA A 20 -7.73 9.33 -10.85
CA ALA A 20 -8.95 9.65 -10.11
C ALA A 20 -10.10 8.65 -10.36
N GLU A 21 -10.04 7.88 -11.45
CA GLU A 21 -11.02 6.84 -11.79
C GLU A 21 -10.71 5.51 -11.09
N LEU A 22 -9.50 5.34 -10.54
CA LEU A 22 -9.11 4.10 -9.88
C LEU A 22 -9.71 4.00 -8.47
N PRO A 23 -10.12 2.79 -8.03
CA PRO A 23 -10.53 2.57 -6.66
C PRO A 23 -9.38 2.85 -5.69
N LYS A 24 -9.52 3.89 -4.85
CA LYS A 24 -8.56 4.19 -3.79
C LYS A 24 -8.63 3.12 -2.70
N ALA A 25 -7.52 2.45 -2.45
CA ALA A 25 -7.39 1.41 -1.43
C ALA A 25 -7.11 2.01 -0.04
N GLY A 26 -6.42 3.16 0.01
CA GLY A 26 -6.09 3.88 1.23
C GLY A 26 -4.83 4.71 1.07
N GLN A 27 -4.15 5.02 2.18
CA GLN A 27 -2.96 5.87 2.18
C GLN A 27 -2.01 5.54 3.33
N LEU A 28 -0.73 5.85 3.17
CA LEU A 28 0.28 5.80 4.22
C LEU A 28 0.97 7.17 4.37
N SER A 29 1.20 7.55 5.63
CA SER A 29 2.03 8.71 5.95
C SER A 29 3.51 8.44 5.67
N ALA A 30 4.33 9.49 5.59
CA ALA A 30 5.78 9.32 5.44
C ALA A 30 6.40 8.60 6.64
N ASP A 31 5.89 8.90 7.84
CA ASP A 31 6.31 8.26 9.09
C ASP A 31 5.91 6.78 9.10
N ASP A 32 4.66 6.45 8.72
CA ASP A 32 4.20 5.07 8.62
C ASP A 32 5.08 4.27 7.64
N PHE A 33 5.36 4.85 6.47
CA PHE A 33 6.17 4.21 5.45
C PHE A 33 7.59 3.96 5.94
N THR A 34 8.18 4.95 6.62
CA THR A 34 9.53 4.86 7.21
C THR A 34 9.58 3.78 8.28
N ASP A 35 8.57 3.70 9.15
CA ASP A 35 8.47 2.66 10.18
C ASP A 35 8.37 1.26 9.56
N LEU A 36 7.53 1.11 8.52
CA LEU A 36 7.38 -0.16 7.80
C LEU A 36 8.68 -0.56 7.05
N GLN A 37 9.47 0.40 6.58
CA GLN A 37 10.80 0.14 6.02
C GLN A 37 11.83 -0.27 7.08
N ASN A 38 11.82 0.39 8.25
CA ASN A 38 12.69 0.05 9.37
C ASN A 38 12.42 -1.37 9.87
N GLN A 39 11.15 -1.78 9.84
CA GLN A 39 10.72 -3.14 10.15
C GLN A 39 10.98 -4.15 9.02
N ARG A 40 11.45 -3.70 7.85
CA ARG A 40 11.71 -4.50 6.64
C ARG A 40 10.46 -5.17 6.04
N ILE A 41 9.29 -4.55 6.23
CA ILE A 41 8.02 -4.97 5.62
C ILE A 41 7.88 -4.34 4.23
N ILE A 42 8.26 -3.06 4.14
CA ILE A 42 8.45 -2.35 2.88
C ILE A 42 9.94 -2.37 2.53
N GLU A 43 10.23 -2.56 1.24
CA GLU A 43 11.59 -2.62 0.73
C GLU A 43 12.27 -1.25 0.85
N LYS A 44 13.50 -1.21 1.37
CA LYS A 44 14.29 0.02 1.52
C LYS A 44 14.58 0.76 0.20
N ARG A 45 14.46 0.09 -0.94
CA ARG A 45 14.68 0.68 -2.26
C ARG A 45 13.50 1.51 -2.77
N LEU A 46 12.33 1.35 -2.15
CA LEU A 46 11.15 2.14 -2.50
C LEU A 46 11.24 3.48 -1.80
N ASP A 47 10.74 4.51 -2.46
CA ASP A 47 10.73 5.88 -1.97
C ASP A 47 9.28 6.31 -1.76
N HIS A 48 9.00 6.99 -0.65
CA HIS A 48 7.66 7.46 -0.29
C HIS A 48 7.12 8.49 -1.29
N TRP A 49 8.00 9.24 -1.94
CA TRP A 49 7.66 10.32 -2.86
C TRP A 49 7.68 9.86 -4.33
N GLN A 50 8.05 8.60 -4.59
CA GLN A 50 8.06 8.05 -5.94
C GLN A 50 6.95 7.02 -6.13
N ASP A 51 6.33 7.07 -7.29
CA ASP A 51 5.34 6.07 -7.67
C ASP A 51 5.98 4.69 -7.81
N PHE A 52 5.31 3.67 -7.27
CA PHE A 52 5.71 2.28 -7.45
C PHE A 52 4.49 1.37 -7.54
N ARG A 53 4.75 0.11 -7.89
CA ARG A 53 3.72 -0.88 -8.07
C ARG A 53 4.09 -2.19 -7.40
N TRP A 54 3.12 -2.80 -6.75
CA TRP A 54 3.16 -4.21 -6.37
C TRP A 54 2.14 -4.99 -7.20
N SER A 55 2.59 -6.12 -7.74
CA SER A 55 1.68 -7.08 -8.36
C SER A 55 0.85 -7.80 -7.29
N ASN A 56 -0.25 -8.44 -7.67
CA ASN A 56 -1.05 -9.30 -6.82
C ASN A 56 -0.18 -10.34 -6.09
N GLY A 57 0.79 -10.94 -6.79
CA GLY A 57 1.75 -11.87 -6.18
C GLY A 57 2.56 -11.25 -5.02
N ILE A 58 3.04 -10.02 -5.19
CA ILE A 58 3.77 -9.30 -4.14
C ILE A 58 2.84 -8.85 -3.01
N VAL A 59 1.61 -8.43 -3.33
CA VAL A 59 0.57 -8.09 -2.35
C VAL A 59 0.31 -9.29 -1.42
N ASN A 60 0.07 -10.48 -2.00
CA ASN A 60 -0.19 -11.70 -1.22
C ASN A 60 1.03 -12.10 -0.39
N MET A 61 2.24 -12.04 -0.94
CA MET A 61 3.46 -12.35 -0.20
C MET A 61 3.63 -11.42 1.01
N LYS A 62 3.40 -10.12 0.82
CA LYS A 62 3.47 -9.14 1.91
C LYS A 62 2.39 -9.36 2.95
N LEU A 63 1.16 -9.67 2.54
CA LEU A 63 0.07 -9.98 3.46
C LEU A 63 0.42 -11.17 4.35
N GLN A 64 0.98 -12.24 3.77
CA GLN A 64 1.41 -13.43 4.52
C GLN A 64 2.56 -13.11 5.49
N LEU A 65 3.56 -12.33 5.05
CA LEU A 65 4.65 -11.87 5.93
C LEU A 65 4.10 -11.09 7.13
N LEU A 66 3.14 -10.21 6.88
CA LEU A 66 2.60 -9.30 7.86
C LEU A 66 1.73 -10.05 8.88
N LEU A 67 0.90 -11.01 8.44
CA LEU A 67 0.14 -11.92 9.31
C LEU A 67 1.04 -12.87 10.11
N HIS A 68 2.15 -13.34 9.52
CA HIS A 68 3.10 -14.19 10.23
C HIS A 68 3.79 -13.43 11.38
N ARG A 69 4.15 -12.17 11.16
CA ARG A 69 4.83 -11.34 12.15
C ARG A 69 3.88 -10.74 13.20
N TYR A 70 2.65 -10.44 12.80
CA TYR A 70 1.63 -9.81 13.63
C TYR A 70 0.31 -10.60 13.55
N PRO A 71 0.24 -11.79 14.16
CA PRO A 71 -0.92 -12.68 14.08
C PRO A 71 -2.19 -12.10 14.72
N GLN A 72 -2.07 -11.02 15.50
CA GLN A 72 -3.19 -10.30 16.13
C GLN A 72 -3.90 -9.31 15.21
N LEU A 73 -3.37 -9.04 14.00
CA LEU A 73 -4.01 -8.13 13.08
C LEU A 73 -5.30 -8.75 12.55
N THR A 74 -6.40 -8.05 12.76
CA THR A 74 -7.72 -8.48 12.28
C THR A 74 -8.45 -7.30 11.65
N PRO A 75 -9.41 -7.56 10.73
CA PRO A 75 -10.25 -6.51 10.16
C PRO A 75 -11.17 -5.85 11.20
N ALA A 76 -11.47 -6.55 12.30
CA ALA A 76 -12.38 -6.12 13.36
C ALA A 76 -11.70 -5.22 14.41
N THR A 77 -10.36 -5.16 14.42
CA THR A 77 -9.62 -4.24 15.29
C THR A 77 -9.89 -2.82 14.80
N PRO A 78 -10.57 -1.95 15.58
CA PRO A 78 -10.88 -0.59 15.14
C PRO A 78 -9.57 0.11 14.82
N LEU A 79 -9.38 0.49 13.54
CA LEU A 79 -8.21 1.17 12.96
C LEU A 79 -7.17 1.50 14.03
N ALA A 80 -6.43 0.47 14.47
CA ALA A 80 -5.33 0.72 15.36
C ALA A 80 -4.43 1.63 14.54
N ASP A 81 -4.06 2.78 15.11
CA ASP A 81 -3.39 3.85 14.41
C ASP A 81 -1.90 3.52 14.19
N THR A 82 -1.62 2.25 13.90
CA THR A 82 -0.30 1.71 13.68
C THR A 82 -0.06 1.53 12.18
N PRO A 83 1.18 1.72 11.73
CA PRO A 83 1.54 1.53 10.33
C PRO A 83 1.21 0.12 9.80
N GLU A 84 1.34 -0.91 10.64
CA GLU A 84 1.10 -2.30 10.25
C GLU A 84 -0.38 -2.59 10.01
N GLN A 85 -1.29 -2.06 10.84
CA GLN A 85 -2.73 -2.24 10.63
C GLN A 85 -3.19 -1.51 9.37
N ARG A 86 -2.66 -0.31 9.11
CA ARG A 86 -2.96 0.43 7.87
C ARG A 86 -2.49 -0.35 6.64
N LEU A 87 -1.24 -0.82 6.63
CA LEU A 87 -0.73 -1.63 5.54
C LEU A 87 -1.48 -2.97 5.41
N PHE A 88 -1.85 -3.60 6.52
CA PHE A 88 -2.65 -4.83 6.53
C PHE A 88 -3.96 -4.65 5.76
N LEU A 89 -4.71 -3.59 6.04
CA LEU A 89 -5.99 -3.32 5.37
C LEU A 89 -5.80 -3.06 3.87
N LEU A 90 -4.75 -2.32 3.47
CA LEU A 90 -4.41 -2.11 2.07
C LEU A 90 -4.19 -3.44 1.33
N LEU A 91 -3.36 -4.30 1.92
CA LEU A 91 -3.00 -5.60 1.34
C LEU A 91 -4.18 -6.57 1.35
N LEU A 92 -4.98 -6.59 2.42
CA LEU A 92 -6.17 -7.42 2.54
C LEU A 92 -7.20 -7.08 1.46
N ASN A 93 -7.48 -5.79 1.26
CA ASN A 93 -8.45 -5.33 0.26
C ASN A 93 -8.00 -5.68 -1.17
N ALA A 94 -6.72 -5.46 -1.49
CA ALA A 94 -6.17 -5.81 -2.80
C ALA A 94 -6.13 -7.33 -3.03
N SER A 95 -5.74 -8.10 -2.02
CA SER A 95 -5.76 -9.56 -2.05
C SER A 95 -7.17 -10.10 -2.27
N ALA A 96 -8.17 -9.59 -1.55
CA ALA A 96 -9.57 -9.98 -1.70
C ALA A 96 -10.12 -9.66 -3.11
N ALA A 97 -9.64 -8.59 -3.73
CA ALA A 97 -9.97 -8.21 -5.10
C ALA A 97 -9.10 -8.92 -6.17
N ASN A 98 -8.14 -9.77 -5.77
CA ASN A 98 -7.18 -10.43 -6.66
C ASN A 98 -6.37 -9.47 -7.54
N THR A 99 -6.04 -8.29 -7.02
CA THR A 99 -5.45 -7.19 -7.79
C THR A 99 -4.13 -6.71 -7.18
N GLY A 100 -3.37 -5.96 -7.97
CA GLY A 100 -2.16 -5.29 -7.52
C GLY A 100 -2.45 -3.97 -6.80
N LEU A 101 -1.38 -3.34 -6.33
CA LEU A 101 -1.42 -2.00 -5.74
C LEU A 101 -0.52 -1.05 -6.52
N LEU A 102 -1.07 0.08 -6.93
CA LEU A 102 -0.32 1.24 -7.41
C LEU A 102 -0.20 2.25 -6.28
N ALA A 103 1.03 2.63 -5.94
CA ALA A 103 1.33 3.66 -4.97
C ALA A 103 1.74 4.95 -5.70
N ILE A 104 1.16 6.09 -5.31
CA ILE A 104 1.42 7.40 -5.89
C ILE A 104 1.95 8.34 -4.80
N GLY A 105 3.17 8.80 -5.00
CA GLY A 105 3.81 9.76 -4.11
C GLY A 105 3.28 11.16 -4.38
N HIS A 106 2.77 11.83 -3.36
CA HIS A 106 2.40 13.24 -3.44
C HIS A 106 3.44 14.07 -2.72
N ASP A 107 4.29 14.76 -3.48
CA ASP A 107 5.12 15.85 -2.98
C ASP A 107 4.22 17.06 -2.67
N ASP A 108 4.22 17.51 -1.41
CA ASP A 108 3.59 18.77 -1.00
C ASP A 108 4.39 20.01 -1.49
N HIS A 109 5.38 19.81 -2.35
CA HIS A 109 6.13 20.89 -2.99
C HIS A 109 5.47 21.36 -4.29
N SER A 110 4.20 21.77 -4.19
CA SER A 110 3.59 22.65 -5.18
C SER A 110 3.54 24.06 -4.56
N THR A 111 4.56 24.86 -4.87
CA THR A 111 4.54 26.32 -4.66
C THR A 111 3.92 26.99 -5.87
#